data_AF-A0ABD3CVX0-F1
#
_entry.id   AF-A0ABD3CVX0-F1
#
_cell.length_a   1.000
_cell.length_b   1.000
_cell.length_c   1.000
_cell.angle_alpha   90.00
_cell.angle_beta   90.00
_cell.angle_gamma   90.00
#
_symmetry.space_group_name_H-M   'P 1'
#
loop_
_entity.id
_entity.type
_entity.pdbx_description
1 polymer ?
#
loop_
_entity_poly.entity_id
_entity_poly.type
_entity_poly.pdbx_seq_one_letter_code
_entity_poly.pdbx_strand_id
1 'polypeptide(L)'
;MKLSLVLNVAAVFLLLAFVTSGSAKKSSDVTELQIGVKHKPKTCEVQAHKGDSVKVHYRGKLTDGTVFDSSFERGDPIEFKLGSGQVIKGWDQGLLGMCLGEKRKLKIPSKLGYGEQGSPPTIPGGATLVFDTELVGVNGKTLSDGKSEDSEL
;
A
#
# COMPACT_ATOMS: atom_id res chain seq x y z
N MET A 1 -21.75 70.91 -34.01
CA MET A 1 -21.73 69.71 -34.88
C MET A 1 -20.98 68.60 -34.16
N LYS A 2 -21.57 67.39 -34.03
CA LYS A 2 -20.95 66.08 -33.66
C LYS A 2 -20.31 65.97 -32.24
N LEU A 3 -20.67 65.01 -31.35
CA LEU A 3 -20.58 63.51 -31.33
C LEU A 3 -19.31 63.08 -30.54
N SER A 4 -19.30 62.23 -29.48
CA SER A 4 -20.30 61.45 -28.73
C SER A 4 -19.82 61.24 -27.26
N LEU A 5 -20.68 61.09 -26.23
CA LEU A 5 -21.19 59.82 -25.65
C LEU A 5 -20.16 58.66 -25.54
N VAL A 6 -19.71 58.31 -24.33
CA VAL A 6 -19.94 56.99 -23.67
C VAL A 6 -19.84 57.14 -22.14
N LEU A 7 -20.90 56.77 -21.42
CA LEU A 7 -20.87 56.45 -19.98
C LEU A 7 -20.79 54.93 -19.88
N ASN A 8 -19.86 54.35 -19.11
CA ASN A 8 -19.80 52.90 -18.97
C ASN A 8 -19.66 52.45 -17.51
N VAL A 9 -20.38 51.37 -17.19
CA VAL A 9 -20.82 51.01 -15.84
C VAL A 9 -20.09 49.76 -15.35
N ALA A 10 -19.84 49.70 -14.03
CA ALA A 10 -19.49 48.52 -13.24
C ALA A 10 -18.32 47.63 -13.71
N ALA A 11 -17.22 47.72 -12.97
CA ALA A 11 -16.28 46.60 -12.79
C ALA A 11 -15.88 46.43 -11.31
N VAL A 12 -16.85 46.58 -10.39
CA VAL A 12 -16.73 46.01 -9.04
C VAL A 12 -16.99 44.52 -9.18
N PHE A 13 -15.99 43.78 -9.64
CA PHE A 13 -16.00 42.33 -9.61
C PHE A 13 -15.16 41.84 -8.44
N LEU A 14 -15.82 41.05 -7.59
CA LEU A 14 -15.26 40.42 -6.40
C LEU A 14 -13.87 39.84 -6.67
N LEU A 15 -12.95 40.07 -5.72
CA LEU A 15 -11.91 39.10 -5.41
C LEU A 15 -12.62 37.80 -4.99
N LEU A 16 -12.93 36.95 -5.97
CA LEU A 16 -13.32 35.58 -5.71
C LEU A 16 -12.10 34.94 -5.03
N ALA A 17 -12.23 34.68 -3.73
CA ALA A 17 -11.31 33.80 -3.05
C ALA A 17 -11.35 32.46 -3.79
N PHE A 18 -10.30 32.19 -4.56
CA PHE A 18 -10.15 30.94 -5.28
C PHE A 18 -9.87 29.88 -4.21
N VAL A 19 -10.94 29.37 -3.60
CA VAL A 19 -10.88 28.19 -2.74
C VAL A 19 -10.41 27.08 -3.65
N THR A 20 -9.11 26.81 -3.62
CA THR A 20 -8.49 25.72 -4.34
C THR A 20 -8.98 24.45 -3.71
N SER A 21 -10.14 23.97 -4.16
CA SER A 21 -10.59 22.61 -3.97
C SER A 21 -9.52 21.71 -4.51
N GLY A 22 -8.64 21.24 -3.62
CA GLY A 22 -7.64 20.24 -3.93
C GLY A 22 -8.37 18.97 -4.32
N SER A 23 -8.59 18.77 -5.62
CA SER A 23 -9.14 17.52 -6.14
C SER A 23 -8.17 16.40 -5.78
N ALA A 24 -8.48 15.67 -4.71
CA ALA A 24 -7.76 14.47 -4.31
C ALA A 24 -7.64 13.55 -5.52
N LYS A 25 -6.41 13.32 -5.96
CA LYS A 25 -6.10 12.67 -7.23
C LYS A 25 -6.57 11.23 -7.17
N LYS A 26 -7.68 10.91 -7.85
CA LYS A 26 -8.34 9.60 -7.76
C LYS A 26 -7.36 8.49 -8.16
N SER A 27 -7.01 7.64 -7.21
CA SER A 27 -5.93 6.65 -7.30
C SER A 27 -6.39 5.37 -8.02
N SER A 28 -6.75 5.47 -9.31
CA SER A 28 -7.63 4.51 -9.99
C SER A 28 -7.02 3.55 -11.03
N ASP A 29 -5.70 3.46 -11.16
CA ASP A 29 -5.06 2.76 -12.31
C ASP A 29 -4.95 1.23 -12.17
N VAL A 30 -5.46 0.60 -11.11
CA VAL A 30 -5.55 -0.87 -11.03
C VAL A 30 -6.93 -1.35 -10.64
N THR A 31 -7.42 -2.35 -11.37
CA THR A 31 -8.68 -3.04 -11.11
C THR A 31 -8.49 -4.34 -10.35
N GLU A 32 -7.35 -5.01 -10.53
CA GLU A 32 -6.98 -6.28 -9.88
C GLU A 32 -5.70 -6.17 -9.06
N LEU A 33 -5.49 -7.15 -8.18
CA LEU A 33 -4.25 -7.29 -7.41
C LEU A 33 -3.06 -7.53 -8.36
N GLN A 34 -2.03 -6.70 -8.26
CA GLN A 34 -0.76 -6.91 -8.94
C GLN A 34 0.31 -7.36 -7.94
N ILE A 35 0.99 -8.46 -8.24
CA ILE A 35 2.04 -9.06 -7.41
C ILE A 35 3.35 -9.03 -8.19
N GLY A 36 4.33 -8.26 -7.72
CA GLY A 36 5.68 -8.24 -8.28
C GLY A 36 6.69 -8.81 -7.28
N VAL A 37 7.36 -9.90 -7.62
CA VAL A 37 8.47 -10.42 -6.78
C VAL A 37 9.66 -9.46 -6.88
N LYS A 38 10.21 -9.05 -5.73
CA LYS A 38 11.35 -8.12 -5.61
C LYS A 38 12.65 -8.82 -5.25
N HIS A 39 12.56 -9.87 -4.45
CA HIS A 39 13.65 -10.78 -4.16
C HIS A 39 13.04 -12.15 -3.88
N LYS A 40 13.67 -13.22 -4.35
CA LYS A 40 13.33 -14.59 -3.99
C LYS A 40 14.61 -15.29 -3.51
N PRO A 41 14.57 -16.03 -2.39
CA PRO A 41 15.72 -16.81 -1.94
C PRO A 41 16.06 -17.91 -2.95
N LYS A 42 17.29 -18.46 -2.86
CA LYS A 42 17.77 -19.52 -3.76
C LYS A 42 16.98 -20.82 -3.60
N THR A 43 16.72 -21.21 -2.36
CA THR A 43 15.87 -22.36 -2.00
C THR A 43 14.52 -21.85 -1.46
N CYS A 44 13.53 -22.74 -1.38
CA CYS A 44 12.18 -22.42 -0.91
C CYS A 44 11.67 -23.52 0.02
N GLU A 45 12.48 -23.90 1.00
CA GLU A 45 12.20 -24.99 1.94
C GLU A 45 11.03 -24.69 2.88
N VAL A 46 10.84 -23.42 3.21
CA VAL A 46 9.72 -22.91 3.99
C VAL A 46 8.90 -21.98 3.11
N GLN A 47 7.65 -22.32 2.87
CA GLN A 47 6.72 -21.58 2.02
C GLN A 47 5.41 -21.32 2.77
N ALA A 48 4.87 -20.11 2.65
CA ALA A 48 3.62 -19.71 3.30
C ALA A 48 2.38 -20.22 2.57
N HIS A 49 1.53 -20.93 3.29
CA HIS A 49 0.27 -21.51 2.83
C HIS A 49 -0.93 -20.92 3.59
N LYS A 50 -2.13 -21.16 3.06
CA LYS A 50 -3.38 -20.78 3.73
C LYS A 50 -3.50 -21.53 5.06
N GLY A 51 -3.64 -20.77 6.14
CA GLY A 51 -3.77 -21.30 7.51
C GLY A 51 -2.49 -21.20 8.35
N ASP A 52 -1.34 -20.88 7.75
CA ASP A 52 -0.10 -20.66 8.51
C ASP A 52 -0.16 -19.36 9.32
N SER A 53 0.51 -19.33 10.48
CA SER A 53 0.89 -18.07 11.13
C SER A 53 2.11 -17.50 10.40
N VAL A 54 1.99 -16.30 9.84
CA VAL A 54 3.07 -15.66 9.08
C VAL A 54 3.49 -14.36 9.74
N LYS A 55 4.80 -14.08 9.75
CA LYS A 55 5.39 -12.81 10.18
C LYS A 55 5.87 -12.03 8.96
N VAL A 56 5.41 -10.80 8.80
CA VAL A 56 5.66 -9.99 7.60
C VAL A 56 6.14 -8.59 7.97
N HIS A 57 7.31 -8.22 7.46
CA HIS A 57 7.70 -6.81 7.41
C HIS A 57 7.10 -6.13 6.18
N TYR A 58 6.77 -4.84 6.31
CA TYR A 58 6.12 -4.07 5.25
C TYR A 58 6.34 -2.56 5.34
N ARG A 59 6.15 -1.89 4.20
CA ARG A 59 5.93 -0.45 4.10
C ARG A 59 4.73 -0.20 3.18
N GLY A 60 3.67 0.36 3.74
CA GLY A 60 2.44 0.75 3.05
C GLY A 60 2.48 2.20 2.58
N LYS A 61 2.15 2.43 1.32
CA LYS A 61 2.15 3.75 0.67
C LYS A 61 0.92 3.96 -0.19
N LEU A 62 0.51 5.21 -0.31
CA LEU A 62 -0.40 5.67 -1.37
C LEU A 62 0.37 5.77 -2.71
N THR A 63 -0.36 5.93 -3.81
CA THR A 63 0.24 5.98 -5.16
C THR A 63 1.02 7.24 -5.46
N ASP A 64 0.83 8.32 -4.68
CA ASP A 64 1.66 9.52 -4.69
C ASP A 64 3.01 9.34 -3.95
N GLY A 65 3.21 8.20 -3.28
CA GLY A 65 4.41 7.86 -2.51
C GLY A 65 4.30 8.11 -1.00
N THR A 66 3.21 8.74 -0.53
CA THR A 66 2.99 9.00 0.90
C THR A 66 2.97 7.70 1.68
N VAL A 67 3.90 7.53 2.62
CA VAL A 67 3.92 6.39 3.56
C VAL A 67 2.82 6.61 4.59
N PHE A 68 1.89 5.66 4.72
CA PHE A 68 0.87 5.70 5.78
C PHE A 68 1.23 4.80 6.96
N ASP A 69 2.07 3.78 6.75
CA ASP A 69 2.49 2.83 7.79
C ASP A 69 3.74 2.02 7.39
N SER A 70 4.60 1.66 8.33
CA SER A 70 5.72 0.74 8.11
C SER A 70 6.18 0.01 9.38
N SER A 71 6.23 -1.32 9.33
CA SER A 71 6.86 -2.13 10.39
C SER A 71 8.39 -2.08 10.38
N PHE A 72 9.02 -1.78 9.24
CA PHE A 72 10.47 -1.57 9.17
C PHE A 72 10.93 -0.40 10.06
N GLU A 73 10.12 0.65 10.20
CA GLU A 73 10.42 1.82 11.04
C GLU A 73 10.17 1.57 12.53
N ARG A 74 9.28 0.61 12.87
CA ARG A 74 9.06 0.15 14.24
C ARG A 74 10.04 -0.94 14.69
N GLY A 75 10.65 -1.66 13.75
CA GLY A 75 11.44 -2.86 14.02
C GLY A 75 10.62 -4.12 14.35
N ASP A 76 9.29 -4.06 14.23
CA ASP A 76 8.37 -5.13 14.67
C ASP A 76 7.46 -5.61 13.53
N PRO A 77 7.67 -6.84 12.97
CA PRO A 77 6.82 -7.41 11.93
C PRO A 77 5.38 -7.66 12.41
N ILE A 78 4.40 -7.58 11.50
CA ILE A 78 3.03 -8.01 11.83
C ILE A 78 2.93 -9.54 11.75
N GLU A 79 2.31 -10.17 12.76
CA GLU A 79 1.94 -11.59 12.77
C GLU A 79 0.44 -11.76 12.57
N PHE A 80 0.04 -12.66 11.67
CA PHE A 80 -1.37 -13.01 11.41
C PHE A 80 -1.49 -14.38 10.74
N LYS A 81 -2.70 -14.94 10.72
CA LYS A 81 -3.01 -16.22 10.07
C LYS A 81 -3.36 -15.99 8.60
N LEU A 82 -2.54 -16.48 7.67
CA LEU A 82 -2.67 -16.22 6.24
C LEU A 82 -3.94 -16.84 5.62
N GLY A 83 -4.69 -16.06 4.86
CA GLY A 83 -5.89 -16.51 4.15
C GLY A 83 -7.11 -16.71 5.06
N SER A 84 -7.13 -16.05 6.23
CA SER A 84 -8.18 -16.18 7.25
C SER A 84 -9.10 -14.96 7.37
N GLY A 85 -8.86 -13.89 6.61
CA GLY A 85 -9.61 -12.63 6.70
C GLY A 85 -9.17 -11.70 7.85
N GLN A 86 -8.05 -11.98 8.52
CA GLN A 86 -7.50 -11.10 9.57
C GLN A 86 -6.85 -9.81 9.01
N VAL A 87 -6.50 -9.80 7.73
CA VAL A 87 -5.92 -8.66 7.01
C VAL A 87 -6.72 -8.34 5.75
N ILE A 88 -6.42 -7.23 5.08
CA ILE A 88 -7.07 -6.87 3.81
C ILE A 88 -6.92 -7.99 2.75
N LYS A 89 -7.94 -8.19 1.92
CA LYS A 89 -8.01 -9.32 0.96
C LYS A 89 -6.80 -9.41 0.03
N GLY A 90 -6.22 -8.26 -0.36
CA GLY A 90 -5.03 -8.21 -1.20
C GLY A 90 -3.76 -8.74 -0.54
N TRP A 91 -3.67 -8.76 0.79
CA TRP A 91 -2.59 -9.44 1.53
C TRP A 91 -2.85 -10.95 1.60
N ASP A 92 -4.06 -11.35 1.99
CA ASP A 92 -4.49 -12.76 2.05
C ASP A 92 -4.32 -13.50 0.71
N GLN A 93 -4.42 -12.78 -0.42
CA GLN A 93 -4.13 -13.29 -1.76
C GLN A 93 -2.66 -13.10 -2.16
N GLY A 94 -2.09 -11.92 -1.91
CA GLY A 94 -0.78 -11.50 -2.44
C GLY A 94 0.44 -12.18 -1.79
N LEU A 95 0.27 -12.74 -0.60
CA LEU A 95 1.34 -13.34 0.20
C LEU A 95 1.35 -14.88 0.13
N LEU A 96 0.34 -15.51 -0.47
CA LEU A 96 0.31 -16.96 -0.69
C LEU A 96 1.50 -17.43 -1.53
N GLY A 97 2.09 -18.55 -1.13
CA GLY A 97 3.22 -19.16 -1.81
C GLY A 97 4.53 -18.37 -1.73
N MET A 98 4.65 -17.38 -0.84
CA MET A 98 5.95 -16.73 -0.57
C MET A 98 6.91 -17.71 0.11
N CYS A 99 8.15 -17.77 -0.35
CA CYS A 99 9.23 -18.43 0.39
C CYS A 99 9.63 -17.56 1.60
N LEU A 100 10.09 -18.17 2.69
CA LEU A 100 10.69 -17.45 3.82
C LEU A 100 11.90 -16.63 3.33
N GLY A 101 11.87 -15.30 3.53
CA GLY A 101 12.84 -14.35 2.99
C GLY A 101 12.47 -13.73 1.64
N GLU A 102 11.41 -14.20 0.98
CA GLU A 102 10.91 -13.59 -0.25
C GLU A 102 10.41 -12.16 0.04
N LYS A 103 10.69 -11.25 -0.88
CA LYS A 103 10.18 -9.87 -0.86
C LYS A 103 9.27 -9.65 -2.04
N ARG A 104 8.09 -9.07 -1.80
CA ARG A 104 7.10 -8.74 -2.85
C ARG A 104 6.77 -7.26 -2.85
N LYS A 105 6.28 -6.78 -3.98
CA LYS A 105 5.57 -5.52 -4.10
C LYS A 105 4.14 -5.82 -4.52
N LEU A 106 3.19 -5.49 -3.66
CA LEU A 106 1.76 -5.63 -3.92
C LEU A 106 1.19 -4.26 -4.31
N LYS A 107 0.45 -4.17 -5.41
CA LYS A 107 -0.39 -3.01 -5.75
C LYS A 107 -1.84 -3.46 -5.67
N ILE A 108 -2.57 -2.93 -4.70
CA ILE A 108 -3.85 -3.46 -4.22
C ILE A 108 -4.96 -2.46 -4.55
N PRO A 109 -5.96 -2.81 -5.39
CA PRO A 109 -7.10 -1.94 -5.67
C PRO A 109 -7.97 -1.77 -4.42
N SER A 110 -8.73 -0.67 -4.32
CA SER A 110 -9.57 -0.33 -3.15
C SER A 110 -10.47 -1.50 -2.72
N LYS A 111 -11.09 -2.20 -3.69
CA LYS A 111 -11.96 -3.38 -3.49
C LYS A 111 -11.31 -4.57 -2.76
N LEU A 112 -9.97 -4.63 -2.73
CA LEU A 112 -9.16 -5.62 -2.01
C LEU A 112 -8.37 -5.02 -0.83
N GLY A 113 -8.49 -3.70 -0.63
CA GLY A 113 -7.99 -2.92 0.51
C GLY A 113 -9.14 -2.47 1.40
N TYR A 114 -9.25 -1.14 1.62
CA TYR A 114 -10.23 -0.51 2.52
C TYR A 114 -11.50 0.02 1.83
N GLY A 115 -11.76 -0.37 0.58
CA GLY A 115 -12.97 0.00 -0.15
C GLY A 115 -13.15 1.51 -0.39
N GLU A 116 -14.40 1.94 -0.53
CA GLU A 116 -14.78 3.33 -0.75
C GLU A 116 -14.80 4.15 0.56
N GLN A 117 -14.77 3.47 1.71
CA GLN A 117 -14.72 4.08 3.05
C GLN A 117 -13.28 4.50 3.43
N GLY A 118 -12.27 3.75 2.98
CA GLY A 118 -10.88 3.99 3.36
C GLY A 118 -10.59 3.64 4.82
N SER A 119 -9.52 4.21 5.37
CA SER A 119 -9.19 4.16 6.79
C SER A 119 -8.72 5.54 7.24
N PRO A 120 -9.65 6.43 7.64
CA PRO A 120 -9.32 7.79 8.05
C PRO A 120 -8.43 7.83 9.30
N PRO A 121 -7.52 8.82 9.43
CA PRO A 121 -7.32 9.94 8.52
C PRO A 121 -6.31 9.68 7.39
N THR A 122 -5.57 8.56 7.41
CA THR A 122 -4.38 8.37 6.56
C THR A 122 -4.66 7.72 5.20
N ILE A 123 -5.71 6.90 5.09
CA ILE A 123 -6.06 6.20 3.84
C ILE A 123 -7.42 6.72 3.34
N PRO A 124 -7.48 7.48 2.24
CA PRO A 124 -8.75 7.96 1.70
C PRO A 124 -9.56 6.82 1.08
N GLY A 125 -10.88 7.04 0.98
CA GLY A 125 -11.79 6.17 0.24
C GLY A 125 -11.39 5.97 -1.22
N GLY A 126 -11.53 4.76 -1.73
CA GLY A 126 -11.20 4.43 -3.13
C GLY A 126 -9.69 4.38 -3.43
N ALA A 127 -8.82 4.42 -2.41
CA ALA A 127 -7.38 4.40 -2.60
C ALA A 127 -6.87 3.04 -3.14
N THR A 128 -6.03 3.09 -4.18
CA THR A 128 -5.06 2.01 -4.45
C THR A 128 -3.92 2.09 -3.43
N LEU A 129 -3.58 0.95 -2.83
CA LEU A 129 -2.47 0.82 -1.88
C LEU A 129 -1.25 0.17 -2.56
N VAL A 130 -0.06 0.59 -2.16
CA VAL A 130 1.21 -0.01 -2.58
C VAL A 130 1.94 -0.51 -1.33
N PHE A 131 2.21 -1.81 -1.27
CA PHE A 131 3.00 -2.41 -0.20
C PHE A 131 4.29 -2.98 -0.76
N ASP A 132 5.43 -2.62 -0.18
CA ASP A 132 6.66 -3.41 -0.28
C ASP A 132 6.67 -4.33 0.97
N THR A 133 6.73 -5.66 0.80
CA THR A 133 6.61 -6.67 1.87
C THR A 133 7.77 -7.67 1.88
N GLU A 134 8.02 -8.29 3.02
CA GLU A 134 9.04 -9.32 3.24
C GLU A 134 8.52 -10.36 4.24
N LEU A 135 8.52 -11.64 3.85
CA LEU A 135 8.10 -12.74 4.72
C LEU A 135 9.28 -13.14 5.63
N VAL A 136 9.17 -12.89 6.93
CA VAL A 136 10.26 -13.10 7.90
C VAL A 136 10.02 -14.27 8.86
N GLY A 137 8.83 -14.88 8.84
CA GLY A 137 8.56 -16.12 9.55
C GLY A 137 7.30 -16.86 9.10
N VAL A 138 7.28 -18.19 9.29
CA VAL A 138 6.15 -19.09 9.00
C VAL A 138 6.08 -20.16 10.10
N ASN A 139 4.94 -20.27 10.79
CA ASN A 139 4.69 -21.26 11.85
C ASN A 139 5.83 -21.36 12.89
N GLY A 140 6.35 -20.22 13.33
CA GLY A 140 7.44 -20.13 14.30
C GLY A 140 8.86 -20.26 13.72
N LYS A 141 9.05 -20.76 12.50
CA LYS A 141 10.35 -20.70 11.80
C LYS A 141 10.61 -19.27 11.33
N THR A 142 11.83 -18.76 11.51
CA THR A 142 12.22 -17.38 11.18
C THR A 142 13.52 -17.32 10.39
N LEU A 143 13.85 -16.15 9.85
CA LEU A 143 15.06 -15.94 9.04
C LEU A 143 16.39 -16.06 9.81
N SER A 144 16.39 -15.95 11.14
CA SER A 144 17.59 -16.23 11.94
C SER A 144 17.93 -17.72 11.97
N ASP A 145 16.91 -18.57 11.96
CA ASP A 145 17.04 -20.00 12.23
C ASP A 145 17.64 -20.77 11.06
N GLY A 146 17.62 -20.18 9.86
CA GLY A 146 18.25 -20.72 8.64
C GLY A 146 19.61 -20.12 8.32
N LYS A 147 20.24 -19.38 9.24
CA LYS A 147 21.54 -18.72 9.02
C LYS A 147 22.69 -19.26 9.86
N SER A 148 22.47 -20.35 10.59
CA SER A 148 23.46 -20.97 11.48
C SER A 148 24.23 -22.16 10.88
N GLU A 149 23.91 -22.63 9.66
CA GLU A 149 24.49 -23.87 9.10
C GLU A 149 25.52 -23.65 7.96
N ASP A 150 25.63 -22.44 7.40
CA ASP A 150 26.53 -22.12 6.26
C ASP A 150 27.82 -21.35 6.69
N SER A 151 28.19 -21.36 7.97
CA SER A 151 29.34 -20.56 8.49
C SER A 151 30.41 -21.32 9.28
N GLU A 152 30.37 -22.65 9.32
CA GLU A 152 31.48 -23.46 9.83
C GLU A 152 31.89 -24.56 8.84
N LEU A 153 33.16 -24.47 8.41
CA LEU A 153 33.99 -25.45 7.68
C LEU A 153 33.76 -25.59 6.15
#